data_AF-A0A945QWM6-F1
#
_entry.id   AF-A0A945QWM6-F1
#
_cell.length_a   1.000
_cell.length_b   1.000
_cell.length_c   1.000
_cell.angle_alpha   90.00
_cell.angle_beta   90.00
_cell.angle_gamma   90.00
#
_symmetry.space_group_name_H-M   'P 1'
#
loop_
_entity.id
_entity.type
_entity.pdbx_description
1 polymer ?
#
loop_
_entity_poly.entity_id
_entity_poly.type
_entity_poly.pdbx_seq_one_letter_code
_entity_poly.pdbx_strand_id
1 'polypeptide(L)' 'DIERIRAANPEVEIHIYPGAGHAFFNPEQVGNHHPEAAAEAWRRSVDFLSRQFAA' A
#
# COMPACT_ATOMS: atom_id res chain seq x y z
N ASP A 1 10.39 -12.46 -4.28
CA ASP A 1 10.98 -11.32 -3.53
C ASP A 1 10.24 -10.92 -2.27
N ILE A 2 8.91 -10.78 -2.27
CA ILE A 2 8.13 -10.36 -1.08
C ILE A 2 8.48 -11.20 0.17
N GLU A 3 8.53 -12.53 0.03
CA GLU A 3 8.89 -13.40 1.16
C GLU A 3 10.31 -13.16 1.69
N ARG A 4 11.27 -12.77 0.84
CA ARG A 4 12.62 -12.39 1.31
C ARG A 4 12.59 -11.09 2.09
N ILE A 5 11.79 -10.11 1.64
CA ILE A 5 11.64 -8.81 2.32
C ILE A 5 10.99 -9.03 3.68
N ARG A 6 9.94 -9.86 3.76
CA ARG A 6 9.30 -10.25 5.03
C ARG A 6 10.29 -10.90 5.98
N ALA A 7 11.06 -11.88 5.50
CA ALA A 7 12.05 -12.57 6.34
C ALA A 7 13.13 -11.63 6.87
N ALA A 8 13.57 -10.66 6.05
CA ALA A 8 14.60 -9.70 6.44
C ALA A 8 14.08 -8.56 7.34
N ASN A 9 12.77 -8.27 7.30
CA ASN A 9 12.16 -7.13 7.99
C ASN A 9 10.82 -7.54 8.64
N PRO A 10 10.85 -8.33 9.73
CA PRO A 10 9.63 -8.90 10.34
C PRO A 10 8.66 -7.84 10.87
N GLU A 11 9.15 -6.64 11.21
CA GLU A 11 8.35 -5.51 11.69
C GLU A 11 7.64 -4.73 10.56
N VAL A 12 7.98 -4.99 9.28
CA VAL A 12 7.42 -4.24 8.15
C VAL A 12 6.09 -4.85 7.71
N GLU A 13 5.03 -4.04 7.77
CA GLU A 13 3.73 -4.38 7.18
C GLU A 13 3.82 -4.29 5.63
N ILE A 14 3.49 -5.39 4.94
CA ILE A 14 3.46 -5.45 3.47
C ILE A 14 2.06 -5.85 3.01
N HIS A 15 1.50 -5.02 2.13
CA HIS A 15 0.19 -5.22 1.53
C HIS A 15 0.31 -5.44 0.02
N ILE A 16 -0.37 -6.47 -0.48
CA ILE A 16 -0.51 -6.74 -1.92
C ILE A 16 -1.98 -6.45 -2.29
N TYR A 17 -2.20 -5.70 -3.36
CA TYR A 17 -3.52 -5.35 -3.86
C TYR A 17 -3.80 -6.17 -5.13
N PRO A 18 -4.60 -7.26 -5.06
CA PRO A 18 -4.85 -8.11 -6.21
C PRO A 18 -5.50 -7.32 -7.35
N GLY A 19 -4.99 -7.49 -8.57
CA GLY A 19 -5.50 -6.79 -9.76
C GLY A 19 -5.01 -5.35 -9.92
N ALA A 20 -4.36 -4.75 -8.91
CA ALA A 20 -3.81 -3.41 -9.02
C ALA A 20 -2.40 -3.43 -9.64
N GLY A 21 -2.23 -2.73 -10.77
CA GLY A 21 -0.95 -2.59 -11.47
C GLY A 21 -0.01 -1.53 -10.86
N HIS A 22 1.16 -1.34 -11.49
CA HIS A 22 2.04 -0.24 -11.09
C HIS A 22 1.33 1.11 -11.25
N ALA A 23 1.56 2.01 -10.30
CA ALA A 23 0.93 3.33 -10.23
C ALA A 23 -0.61 3.31 -10.11
N PHE A 24 -1.20 2.25 -9.51
CA PHE A 24 -2.65 2.14 -9.32
C PHE A 24 -3.29 3.31 -8.56
N PHE A 25 -2.51 4.03 -7.75
CA PHE A 25 -2.99 5.18 -6.99
C PHE A 25 -3.22 6.43 -7.86
N ASN A 26 -2.53 6.54 -9.00
CA ASN A 26 -2.58 7.75 -9.82
C ASN A 26 -3.81 7.74 -10.74
N PRO A 27 -4.78 8.67 -10.58
CA PRO A 27 -5.95 8.74 -11.44
C PRO A 27 -5.63 9.14 -12.89
N GLU A 28 -4.49 9.77 -13.16
CA GLU A 28 -4.05 10.14 -14.51
C GLU A 28 -3.43 8.96 -15.28
N GLN A 29 -3.09 7.85 -14.60
CA GLN A 29 -2.57 6.64 -15.23
C GLN A 29 -3.72 5.80 -15.78
N VAL A 30 -4.24 6.22 -16.93
CA VAL A 30 -5.34 5.56 -17.64
C VAL A 30 -5.00 4.08 -17.88
N GLY A 31 -5.90 3.19 -17.45
CA GLY A 31 -5.75 1.73 -17.56
C GLY A 31 -5.10 1.06 -16.35
N ASN A 32 -4.34 1.79 -15.54
CA ASN A 32 -3.73 1.25 -14.32
C ASN A 32 -4.39 1.76 -13.03
N HIS A 33 -5.07 2.91 -13.07
CA HIS A 33 -5.77 3.43 -11.89
C HIS A 33 -6.78 2.39 -11.35
N HIS A 34 -6.64 2.05 -10.07
CA HIS A 34 -7.52 1.11 -9.38
C HIS A 34 -8.09 1.80 -8.13
N PRO A 35 -9.32 2.35 -8.21
CA PRO A 35 -9.83 3.25 -7.19
C PRO A 35 -10.01 2.59 -5.83
N GLU A 36 -10.43 1.32 -5.78
CA GLU A 36 -10.61 0.58 -4.51
C GLU A 36 -9.26 0.33 -3.83
N ALA A 37 -8.25 -0.09 -4.59
CA ALA A 37 -6.90 -0.29 -4.04
C ALA A 37 -6.27 1.04 -3.59
N ALA A 38 -6.51 2.13 -4.33
CA ALA A 38 -6.04 3.47 -3.97
C ALA A 38 -6.66 3.93 -2.64
N ALA A 39 -7.97 3.81 -2.48
CA ALA A 39 -8.66 4.19 -1.26
C ALA A 39 -8.19 3.38 -0.04
N GLU A 40 -8.02 2.07 -0.19
CA GLU A 40 -7.54 1.21 0.89
C GLU A 40 -6.07 1.50 1.24
N ALA A 41 -5.21 1.73 0.23
CA ALA A 41 -3.82 2.12 0.45
C ALA A 41 -3.71 3.48 1.16
N TRP A 42 -4.58 4.44 0.82
CA TRP A 42 -4.64 5.74 1.49
C TRP A 42 -4.97 5.58 2.97
N ARG A 43 -6.06 4.86 3.28
CA ARG A 43 -6.50 4.62 4.66
C ARG A 43 -5.39 3.97 5.49
N ARG A 44 -4.75 2.91 4.98
CA ARG A 44 -3.64 2.23 5.68
C ARG A 44 -2.44 3.15 5.91
N SER A 45 -2.13 4.02 4.94
CA SER A 45 -1.03 4.98 5.07
C SER A 45 -1.30 5.98 6.20
N VAL A 46 -2.52 6.53 6.27
CA VAL A 46 -2.93 7.42 7.36
C VAL A 46 -2.95 6.69 8.70
N ASP A 47 -3.53 5.49 8.77
CA ASP A 47 -3.56 4.67 9.98
C ASP A 47 -2.15 4.38 10.51
N PHE A 48 -1.20 4.05 9.62
CA PHE A 48 0.21 3.87 9.97
C PHE A 48 0.80 5.14 10.60
N LEU A 49 0.64 6.30 9.95
CA LEU A 49 1.15 7.57 10.47
C LEU A 49 0.51 7.93 11.81
N SER A 50 -0.80 7.72 11.98
CA SER A 50 -1.49 7.93 13.25
C SER A 50 -0.93 7.04 14.36
N ARG A 51 -0.59 5.78 14.08
CA ARG A 51 0.04 4.89 15.08
C ARG A 51 1.46 5.33 15.45
N GLN A 52 2.25 5.80 14.48
CA GLN A 52 3.65 6.18 14.71
C GLN A 52 3.82 7.55 15.37
N PHE A 53 2.85 8.45 15.18
CA PHE A 53 2.92 9.83 15.64
C PHE A 53 1.78 10.22 16.60
N ALA A 54 1.13 9.24 17.23
CA ALA A 54 0.21 9.51 18.33
C ALA A 54 0.96 10.13 19.52
N ALA A 55 0.39 11.18 20.12
CA ALA A 55 0.93 11.87 21.28
C ALA A 55 0.85 11.04 22.57
#